data_AF-A0A3B4AN69-F1
#
_entry.id   AF-A0A3B4AN69-F1
#
_cell.length_a   1.000
_cell.length_b   1.000
_cell.length_c   1.000
_cell.angle_alpha   90.00
_cell.angle_beta   90.00
_cell.angle_gamma   90.00
#
_symmetry.space_group_name_H-M   'P 1'
#
loop_
_entity.id
_entity.type
_entity.pdbx_description
1 polymer ?
#
loop_
_entity_poly.entity_id
_entity_poly.type
_entity_poly.pdbx_seq_one_letter_code
_entity_poly.pdbx_strand_id
1 'polypeptide(L)'
;MTEERCPQLVDYFVVAGLDPRGPWQPLEEEGRGAGGGRGVDPVTDLVVIARGLGEGVPEGFTCIERTLGGHSAELSAGLINNPHLFLCYRRGHDKPPILDLGILYEGKEALRPGWFVIETTPYSRSASLSSGGPTAHRVFITYRRALDCSQGLHALGVTDIALLLPAKGESAPHTFSRVDKNLNTGMFGPALFLCYKRAVAKANALVYEANLISRYPSEDLDSFALPESVPVFCLPMGVTVESWPQNSKYQLPVFSTFVLTSASGDKVYGAAIEFYESFPCELLSEQQCVRLGLLSVVDRRPVSGRTLHVKKSICVLSHWPFFSVFQKFLTFVYRYSISGPHVLPIEKHISSFMHNVPFPSPQRPRILVQLSPYDNLLLCQPVSSPLPLRSVPHSTPALSIITIPLSSSSPFM
;
A
#
# COMPACT_ATOMS: atom_id res chain seq x y z
N MET A 1 37.29 32.52 -25.23
CA MET A 1 36.16 32.96 -24.41
C MET A 1 35.09 31.90 -24.51
N THR A 2 35.03 31.00 -23.55
CA THR A 2 33.96 30.01 -23.45
C THR A 2 32.68 30.75 -23.09
N GLU A 3 31.64 30.64 -23.91
CA GLU A 3 30.30 31.08 -23.54
C GLU A 3 29.90 30.30 -22.27
N GLU A 4 30.04 30.92 -21.10
CA GLU A 4 29.48 30.39 -19.86
C GLU A 4 27.95 30.46 -20.01
N ARG A 5 27.35 29.38 -20.51
CA ARG A 5 25.89 29.23 -20.51
C ARG A 5 25.40 29.40 -19.08
N CYS A 6 24.41 30.25 -18.88
CA CYS A 6 23.75 30.40 -17.59
C CYS A 6 23.32 29.02 -17.06
N PRO A 7 23.57 28.70 -15.78
CA PRO A 7 23.23 27.40 -15.22
C PRO A 7 21.73 27.14 -15.38
N GLN A 8 21.38 25.98 -15.92
CA GLN A 8 19.98 25.59 -16.09
C GLN A 8 19.41 25.09 -14.76
N LEU A 9 18.13 25.35 -14.51
CA LEU A 9 17.46 24.95 -13.27
C LEU A 9 17.15 23.45 -13.24
N VAL A 10 16.81 22.87 -14.39
CA VAL A 10 16.36 21.49 -14.56
C VAL A 10 17.03 20.91 -15.79
N ASP A 11 17.61 19.73 -15.66
CA ASP A 11 18.28 19.02 -16.74
C ASP A 11 17.28 18.19 -17.55
N TYR A 12 16.44 17.41 -16.85
CA TYR A 12 15.42 16.55 -17.49
C TYR A 12 14.08 16.62 -16.76
N PHE A 13 13.02 16.51 -17.54
CA PHE A 13 11.69 16.09 -17.11
C PHE A 13 11.41 14.71 -17.69
N VAL A 14 11.05 13.75 -16.85
CA VAL A 14 10.81 12.36 -17.24
C VAL A 14 9.43 11.90 -16.77
N VAL A 15 8.84 11.01 -17.55
CA VAL A 15 7.64 10.26 -17.20
C VAL A 15 8.03 8.79 -17.13
N ALA A 16 7.87 8.19 -15.95
CA ALA A 16 8.16 6.79 -15.70
C ALA A 16 6.86 6.02 -15.39
N GLY A 17 6.78 4.78 -15.83
CA GLY A 17 5.62 3.93 -15.62
C GLY A 17 5.65 2.70 -16.51
N LEU A 18 4.47 2.15 -16.80
CA LEU A 18 4.32 1.03 -17.72
C LEU A 18 4.06 1.55 -19.14
N ASP A 19 4.93 1.20 -20.09
CA ASP A 19 4.71 1.56 -21.51
C ASP A 19 3.58 0.69 -22.09
N PRO A 20 2.46 1.26 -22.55
CA PRO A 20 1.35 0.49 -23.13
C PRO A 20 1.72 -0.22 -24.45
N ARG A 21 2.82 0.16 -25.12
CA ARG A 21 3.25 -0.43 -26.40
C ARG A 21 4.47 -1.34 -26.27
N GLY A 22 5.14 -1.33 -25.13
CA GLY A 22 6.36 -2.09 -24.87
C GLY A 22 6.09 -3.46 -24.24
N PRO A 23 7.06 -4.39 -24.31
CA PRO A 23 6.98 -5.63 -23.53
C PRO A 23 7.06 -5.32 -22.03
N TRP A 24 6.13 -5.85 -21.25
CA TRP A 24 6.17 -5.70 -19.80
C TRP A 24 6.96 -6.83 -19.17
N GLN A 25 8.01 -6.48 -18.43
CA GLN A 25 8.78 -7.45 -17.66
C GLN A 25 8.15 -7.57 -16.28
N PRO A 26 7.55 -8.73 -15.94
CA PRO A 26 7.04 -8.95 -14.59
C PRO A 26 8.22 -8.97 -13.62
N LEU A 27 8.13 -8.19 -12.55
CA LEU A 27 8.98 -8.40 -11.39
C LEU A 27 8.38 -9.59 -10.63
N GLU A 28 8.65 -10.81 -11.09
CA GLU A 28 8.32 -12.01 -10.31
C GLU A 28 9.06 -11.95 -8.97
N GLU A 29 8.45 -12.49 -7.90
CA GLU A 29 9.11 -12.68 -6.60
C GLU A 29 10.21 -13.77 -6.68
N GLU A 30 11.11 -13.69 -7.67
CA GLU A 30 12.33 -14.51 -7.77
C GLU A 30 13.29 -14.10 -6.65
N GLY A 31 13.04 -14.64 -5.45
CA GLY A 31 13.87 -14.35 -4.27
C GLY A 31 13.26 -14.71 -2.93
N ARG A 32 12.00 -15.17 -2.87
CA ARG A 32 11.48 -15.87 -1.69
C ARG A 32 11.24 -17.32 -2.09
N GLY A 33 12.21 -18.18 -1.72
CA GLY A 33 12.17 -19.61 -2.00
C GLY A 33 10.85 -20.25 -1.59
N ALA A 34 10.65 -21.49 -2.01
CA ALA A 34 9.44 -22.32 -1.86
C ALA A 34 8.85 -22.51 -0.42
N GLY A 35 9.20 -21.67 0.56
CA GLY A 35 8.52 -21.45 1.84
C GLY A 35 8.03 -20.00 2.09
N GLY A 36 8.20 -19.07 1.15
CA GLY A 36 7.64 -17.73 1.19
C GLY A 36 6.19 -17.75 0.76
N GLY A 37 5.28 -17.88 1.73
CA GLY A 37 3.86 -18.14 1.49
C GLY A 37 3.26 -17.28 0.36
N ARG A 38 2.58 -17.97 -0.58
CA ARG A 38 1.52 -17.38 -1.41
C ARG A 38 0.83 -16.28 -0.60
N GLY A 39 0.76 -15.06 -1.13
CA GLY A 39 0.06 -13.97 -0.47
C GLY A 39 -1.33 -14.45 -0.07
N VAL A 40 -1.58 -14.53 1.25
CA VAL A 40 -2.84 -15.03 1.78
C VAL A 40 -3.83 -13.87 1.74
N ASP A 41 -4.97 -14.10 1.08
CA ASP A 41 -6.07 -13.14 1.06
C ASP A 41 -6.46 -12.71 2.48
N PRO A 42 -6.80 -11.43 2.71
CA PRO A 42 -7.17 -10.98 4.03
C PRO A 42 -8.47 -11.62 4.48
N VAL A 43 -8.62 -11.78 5.79
CA VAL A 43 -9.88 -12.21 6.41
C VAL A 43 -10.90 -11.08 6.27
N THR A 44 -12.02 -11.39 5.64
CA THR A 44 -13.12 -10.44 5.38
C THR A 44 -14.32 -10.67 6.27
N ASP A 45 -14.56 -11.90 6.74
CA ASP A 45 -15.68 -12.21 7.63
C ASP A 45 -15.29 -13.23 8.70
N LEU A 46 -16.01 -13.15 9.81
CA LEU A 46 -15.92 -14.06 10.96
C LEU A 46 -17.32 -14.47 11.39
N VAL A 47 -17.46 -15.73 11.72
CA VAL A 47 -18.70 -16.28 12.29
C VAL A 47 -18.36 -17.30 13.37
N VAL A 48 -19.23 -17.44 14.34
CA VAL A 48 -19.19 -18.53 15.32
C VAL A 48 -20.31 -19.50 14.98
N ILE A 49 -20.04 -20.80 14.98
CA ILE A 49 -21.03 -21.84 14.74
C ILE A 49 -21.15 -22.76 15.95
N ALA A 50 -22.35 -23.29 16.19
CA ALA A 50 -22.66 -24.24 17.26
C ALA A 50 -22.86 -25.66 16.69
N ARG A 51 -21.76 -26.43 16.59
CA ARG A 51 -21.82 -27.79 16.01
C ARG A 51 -22.65 -28.75 16.86
N GLY A 52 -22.71 -28.54 18.18
CA GLY A 52 -23.53 -29.33 19.09
C GLY A 52 -25.02 -29.19 18.83
N LEU A 53 -25.42 -28.14 18.13
CA LEU A 53 -26.81 -27.86 17.75
C LEU A 53 -27.08 -28.17 16.26
N GLY A 54 -26.17 -28.89 15.60
CA GLY A 54 -26.31 -29.29 14.19
C GLY A 54 -25.97 -28.20 13.18
N GLU A 55 -25.30 -27.11 13.57
CA GLU A 55 -24.89 -26.06 12.64
C GLU A 55 -23.68 -26.48 11.81
N GLY A 56 -23.75 -26.25 10.49
CA GLY A 56 -22.67 -26.50 9.55
C GLY A 56 -21.76 -25.29 9.32
N VAL A 57 -20.59 -25.52 8.71
CA VAL A 57 -19.71 -24.43 8.27
C VAL A 57 -20.35 -23.76 7.05
N PRO A 58 -20.56 -22.42 7.05
CA PRO A 58 -21.14 -21.74 5.90
C PRO A 58 -20.27 -21.85 4.64
N GLU A 59 -20.89 -21.75 3.47
CA GLU A 59 -20.19 -21.84 2.19
C GLU A 59 -19.06 -20.79 2.07
N GLY A 60 -17.87 -21.23 1.66
CA GLY A 60 -16.68 -20.39 1.56
C GLY A 60 -15.97 -20.08 2.88
N PHE A 61 -16.48 -20.51 4.04
CA PHE A 61 -15.82 -20.33 5.33
C PHE A 61 -14.89 -21.51 5.66
N THR A 62 -13.80 -21.21 6.37
CA THR A 62 -12.89 -22.19 6.98
C THR A 62 -13.12 -22.21 8.48
N CYS A 63 -13.34 -23.40 9.05
CA CYS A 63 -13.52 -23.60 10.49
C CYS A 63 -12.18 -23.89 11.18
N ILE A 64 -11.91 -23.21 12.29
CA ILE A 64 -10.74 -23.48 13.15
C ILE A 64 -11.12 -24.59 14.12
N GLU A 65 -10.83 -25.83 13.75
CA GLU A 65 -11.15 -27.01 14.59
C GLU A 65 -10.04 -27.36 15.58
N ARG A 66 -8.80 -26.94 15.28
CA ARG A 66 -7.62 -27.26 16.08
C ARG A 66 -6.78 -26.03 16.41
N THR A 67 -6.16 -26.04 17.58
CA THR A 67 -5.15 -25.05 17.99
C THR A 67 -3.85 -25.24 17.22
N LEU A 68 -2.90 -24.32 17.40
CA LEU A 68 -1.57 -24.42 16.78
C LEU A 68 -0.83 -25.72 17.16
N GLY A 69 -1.07 -26.25 18.36
CA GLY A 69 -0.51 -27.53 18.82
C GLY A 69 -1.35 -28.76 18.46
N GLY A 70 -2.43 -28.61 17.68
CA GLY A 70 -3.26 -29.72 17.23
C GLY A 70 -4.34 -30.19 18.22
N HIS A 71 -4.56 -29.46 19.32
CA HIS A 71 -5.62 -29.75 20.29
C HIS A 71 -6.97 -29.18 19.84
N SER A 72 -8.08 -29.58 20.46
CA SER A 72 -9.40 -29.02 20.14
C SER A 72 -9.45 -27.49 20.32
N ALA A 73 -9.92 -26.78 19.29
CA ALA A 73 -10.14 -25.33 19.28
C ALA A 73 -11.54 -24.92 19.75
N GLU A 74 -12.25 -25.83 20.43
CA GLU A 74 -13.61 -25.58 20.90
C GLU A 74 -13.68 -24.43 21.92
N LEU A 75 -14.47 -23.41 21.60
CA LEU A 75 -14.57 -22.17 22.38
C LEU A 75 -15.41 -22.33 23.65
N SER A 76 -16.36 -23.25 23.65
CA SER A 76 -17.32 -23.50 24.74
C SER A 76 -16.94 -24.70 25.62
N ALA A 77 -15.69 -25.15 25.56
CA ALA A 77 -15.21 -26.28 26.34
C ALA A 77 -15.40 -26.04 27.85
N GLY A 78 -16.21 -26.87 28.51
CA GLY A 78 -16.46 -26.78 29.96
C GLY A 78 -17.73 -26.02 30.36
N LEU A 79 -18.59 -25.65 29.40
CA LEU A 79 -19.96 -25.19 29.71
C LEU A 79 -20.89 -26.37 30.03
N ILE A 80 -21.82 -26.19 30.97
CA ILE A 80 -22.74 -27.25 31.46
C ILE A 80 -23.69 -27.73 30.34
N ASN A 81 -24.19 -26.80 29.51
CA ASN A 81 -24.97 -27.09 28.30
C ASN A 81 -24.14 -26.70 27.07
N ASN A 82 -23.12 -27.50 26.76
CA ASN A 82 -22.10 -27.17 25.78
C ASN A 82 -22.67 -27.15 24.34
N PRO A 83 -22.72 -25.98 23.66
CA PRO A 83 -23.18 -25.90 22.26
C PRO A 83 -22.11 -26.34 21.25
N HIS A 84 -20.90 -26.68 21.69
CA HIS A 84 -19.73 -26.95 20.87
C HIS A 84 -19.46 -25.84 19.84
N LEU A 85 -19.08 -24.67 20.35
CA LEU A 85 -18.84 -23.45 19.58
C LEU A 85 -17.45 -23.45 18.91
N PHE A 86 -17.41 -23.10 17.62
CA PHE A 86 -16.18 -22.97 16.83
C PHE A 86 -16.13 -21.65 16.07
N LEU A 87 -14.93 -21.07 15.94
CA LEU A 87 -14.69 -19.88 15.13
C LEU A 87 -14.43 -20.28 13.68
N CYS A 88 -15.15 -19.66 12.75
CA CYS A 88 -14.91 -19.77 11.32
C CYS A 88 -14.56 -18.40 10.73
N TYR A 89 -13.76 -18.40 9.69
CA TYR A 89 -13.38 -17.18 8.97
C TYR A 89 -13.50 -17.39 7.46
N ARG A 90 -13.70 -16.30 6.72
CA ARG A 90 -13.65 -16.28 5.26
C ARG A 90 -12.61 -15.26 4.81
N ARG A 91 -11.85 -15.63 3.78
CA ARG A 91 -10.87 -14.75 3.15
C ARG A 91 -11.39 -14.27 1.79
N GLY A 92 -10.99 -13.08 1.37
CA GLY A 92 -11.33 -12.54 0.06
C GLY A 92 -11.07 -11.05 -0.07
N HIS A 93 -11.54 -10.48 -1.18
CA HIS A 93 -11.41 -9.06 -1.52
C HIS A 93 -12.75 -8.39 -1.81
N ASP A 94 -13.84 -9.06 -1.49
CA ASP A 94 -15.21 -8.62 -1.74
C ASP A 94 -15.74 -7.66 -0.67
N LYS A 95 -15.13 -7.67 0.53
CA LYS A 95 -15.45 -6.75 1.63
C LYS A 95 -14.17 -6.14 2.22
N PRO A 96 -14.25 -5.00 2.93
CA PRO A 96 -13.09 -4.44 3.61
C PRO A 96 -12.50 -5.45 4.61
N PRO A 97 -11.17 -5.54 4.72
CA PRO A 97 -10.50 -6.51 5.55
C PRO A 97 -10.76 -6.25 7.04
N ILE A 98 -10.73 -7.32 7.82
CA ILE A 98 -10.68 -7.24 9.28
C ILE A 98 -9.27 -6.81 9.68
N LEU A 99 -9.17 -5.78 10.52
CA LEU A 99 -7.91 -5.17 10.93
C LEU A 99 -7.40 -5.74 12.25
N ASP A 100 -8.31 -5.95 13.20
CA ASP A 100 -8.00 -6.38 14.56
C ASP A 100 -9.10 -7.30 15.10
N LEU A 101 -8.72 -8.22 15.98
CA LEU A 101 -9.61 -9.10 16.73
C LEU A 101 -9.54 -8.81 18.23
N GLY A 102 -10.63 -9.10 18.92
CA GLY A 102 -10.79 -8.80 20.34
C GLY A 102 -11.82 -9.71 20.99
N ILE A 103 -11.91 -9.55 22.30
CA ILE A 103 -12.86 -10.26 23.16
C ILE A 103 -13.52 -9.21 24.04
N LEU A 104 -14.85 -9.28 24.15
CA LEU A 104 -15.67 -8.41 24.98
C LEU A 104 -16.23 -9.21 26.15
N TYR A 105 -15.96 -8.76 27.37
CA TYR A 105 -16.66 -9.20 28.59
C TYR A 105 -17.80 -8.22 28.87
N GLU A 106 -19.00 -8.56 28.40
CA GLU A 106 -20.20 -7.74 28.57
C GLU A 106 -20.50 -7.50 30.06
N GLY A 107 -20.72 -6.24 30.42
CA GLY A 107 -20.91 -5.79 31.81
C GLY A 107 -19.64 -5.44 32.58
N LYS A 108 -18.45 -5.84 32.09
CA LYS A 108 -17.16 -5.39 32.67
C LYS A 108 -16.55 -4.23 31.89
N GLU A 109 -16.75 -4.18 30.59
CA GLU A 109 -16.20 -3.16 29.71
C GLU A 109 -17.19 -2.78 28.60
N ALA A 110 -17.09 -1.55 28.12
CA ALA A 110 -17.88 -1.07 26.98
C ALA A 110 -17.21 -1.44 25.64
N LEU A 111 -18.03 -1.63 24.61
CA LEU A 111 -17.54 -1.84 23.25
C LEU A 111 -16.80 -0.59 22.75
N ARG A 112 -15.61 -0.79 22.20
CA ARG A 112 -14.81 0.29 21.63
C ARG A 112 -15.46 0.84 20.35
N PRO A 113 -15.40 2.15 20.07
CA PRO A 113 -15.92 2.71 18.82
C PRO A 113 -15.29 2.04 17.58
N GLY A 114 -16.13 1.72 16.58
CA GLY A 114 -15.71 1.07 15.33
C GLY A 114 -15.44 -0.43 15.43
N TRP A 115 -15.76 -1.07 16.56
CA TRP A 115 -15.74 -2.52 16.72
C TRP A 115 -17.14 -3.12 16.55
N PHE A 116 -17.19 -4.33 16.03
CA PHE A 116 -18.38 -5.14 15.84
C PHE A 116 -18.34 -6.34 16.77
N VAL A 117 -19.51 -6.79 17.24
CA VAL A 117 -19.67 -7.96 18.11
C VAL A 117 -20.29 -9.09 17.32
N ILE A 118 -19.75 -10.30 17.47
CA ILE A 118 -20.40 -11.52 16.95
C ILE A 118 -21.36 -12.01 18.04
N GLU A 119 -22.58 -11.49 18.01
CA GLU A 119 -23.61 -11.81 19.02
C GLU A 119 -24.34 -13.12 18.72
N THR A 120 -24.50 -13.43 17.43
CA THR A 120 -25.25 -14.58 16.96
C THR A 120 -24.48 -15.45 15.97
N THR A 121 -24.84 -16.74 15.94
CA THR A 121 -24.43 -17.66 14.89
C THR A 121 -25.17 -17.32 13.59
N PRO A 122 -24.70 -17.79 12.42
CA PRO A 122 -25.43 -17.67 11.16
C PRO A 122 -26.87 -18.21 11.18
N TYR A 123 -27.20 -19.05 12.17
CA TYR A 123 -28.51 -19.64 12.38
C TYR A 123 -29.32 -18.95 13.49
N SER A 124 -28.98 -17.70 13.81
CA SER A 124 -29.68 -16.85 14.80
C SER A 124 -29.68 -17.41 16.22
N ARG A 125 -28.68 -18.24 16.59
CA ARG A 125 -28.46 -18.68 17.97
C ARG A 125 -27.44 -17.78 18.65
N SER A 126 -27.37 -17.82 19.98
CA SER A 126 -26.36 -17.02 20.70
C SER A 126 -24.94 -17.52 20.41
N ALA A 127 -24.03 -16.60 20.11
CA ALA A 127 -22.59 -16.86 19.99
C ALA A 127 -21.82 -16.58 21.30
N SER A 128 -22.52 -16.48 22.43
CA SER A 128 -21.91 -16.28 23.75
C SER A 128 -21.03 -17.46 24.15
N LEU A 129 -19.80 -17.17 24.58
CA LEU A 129 -18.83 -18.17 25.03
C LEU A 129 -18.97 -18.52 26.53
N SER A 130 -19.95 -17.93 27.23
CA SER A 130 -20.17 -18.16 28.66
C SER A 130 -21.51 -18.80 28.97
N SER A 131 -21.62 -19.44 30.15
CA SER A 131 -22.76 -20.26 30.58
C SER A 131 -24.05 -19.48 30.91
N GLY A 132 -24.07 -18.15 30.76
CA GLY A 132 -25.30 -17.35 30.90
C GLY A 132 -25.93 -17.29 32.29
N GLY A 133 -25.18 -17.55 33.37
CA GLY A 133 -25.68 -17.40 34.75
C GLY A 133 -25.92 -15.92 35.15
N PRO A 134 -26.76 -15.65 36.18
CA PRO A 134 -27.18 -14.30 36.56
C PRO A 134 -26.03 -13.37 37.03
N THR A 135 -24.88 -13.94 37.40
CA THR A 135 -23.66 -13.22 37.79
C THR A 135 -22.51 -13.38 36.78
N ALA A 136 -22.72 -14.12 35.70
CA ALA A 136 -21.68 -14.41 34.72
C ALA A 136 -21.69 -13.38 33.59
N HIS A 137 -20.55 -12.75 33.35
CA HIS A 137 -20.34 -11.88 32.19
C HIS A 137 -20.54 -12.69 30.90
N ARG A 138 -21.27 -12.12 29.94
CA ARG A 138 -21.36 -12.69 28.59
C ARG A 138 -20.08 -12.38 27.83
N VAL A 139 -19.55 -13.38 27.14
CA VAL A 139 -18.27 -13.26 26.45
C VAL A 139 -18.50 -13.41 24.97
N PHE A 140 -18.07 -12.41 24.20
CA PHE A 140 -18.23 -12.37 22.76
C PHE A 140 -16.90 -12.08 22.07
N ILE A 141 -16.74 -12.64 20.87
CA ILE A 141 -15.65 -12.26 19.98
C ILE A 141 -16.03 -10.95 19.30
N THR A 142 -15.09 -10.03 19.24
CA THR A 142 -15.24 -8.75 18.55
C THR A 142 -14.19 -8.58 17.48
N TYR A 143 -14.51 -7.77 16.47
CA TYR A 143 -13.58 -7.46 15.40
C TYR A 143 -13.70 -6.02 14.97
N ARG A 144 -12.62 -5.45 14.46
CA ARG A 144 -12.60 -4.14 13.82
C ARG A 144 -12.43 -4.32 12.33
N ARG A 145 -13.36 -3.79 11.54
CA ARG A 145 -13.29 -3.81 10.08
C ARG A 145 -12.72 -2.48 9.57
N ALA A 146 -11.99 -2.52 8.46
CA ALA A 146 -11.62 -1.30 7.74
C ALA A 146 -12.90 -0.54 7.32
N LEU A 147 -12.87 0.79 7.46
CA LEU A 147 -14.03 1.63 7.19
C LEU A 147 -14.34 1.72 5.68
N ASP A 148 -13.30 1.67 4.84
CA ASP A 148 -13.43 1.78 3.38
C ASP A 148 -12.57 0.72 2.66
N CYS A 149 -13.05 0.23 1.51
CA CYS A 149 -12.29 -0.66 0.63
C CYS A 149 -10.97 -0.05 0.13
N SER A 150 -10.86 1.28 0.02
CA SER A 150 -9.64 1.98 -0.43
C SER A 150 -8.49 1.90 0.57
N GLN A 151 -8.78 1.73 1.86
CA GLN A 151 -7.74 1.43 2.85
C GLN A 151 -7.24 -0.01 2.66
N GLY A 152 -8.06 -0.92 2.13
CA GLY A 152 -7.75 -2.35 1.99
C GLY A 152 -6.67 -2.72 0.97
N LEU A 153 -6.27 -1.80 0.07
CA LEU A 153 -5.26 -2.07 -0.97
C LEU A 153 -3.83 -2.12 -0.42
N HIS A 154 -3.56 -1.36 0.64
CA HIS A 154 -2.26 -1.29 1.32
C HIS A 154 -2.38 -1.39 2.86
N ALA A 155 -3.58 -1.61 3.41
CA ALA A 155 -3.75 -1.76 4.86
C ALA A 155 -3.29 -3.13 5.36
N LEU A 156 -2.72 -3.11 6.56
CA LEU A 156 -2.48 -4.30 7.36
C LEU A 156 -3.82 -4.92 7.78
N GLY A 157 -4.18 -6.03 7.14
CA GLY A 157 -5.32 -6.86 7.49
C GLY A 157 -4.91 -8.12 8.24
N VAL A 158 -5.86 -8.70 8.96
CA VAL A 158 -5.73 -10.05 9.52
C VAL A 158 -5.67 -11.03 8.36
N THR A 159 -4.62 -11.84 8.29
CA THR A 159 -4.43 -12.86 7.24
C THR A 159 -4.58 -14.27 7.79
N ASP A 160 -4.13 -14.50 9.03
CA ASP A 160 -4.26 -15.77 9.73
C ASP A 160 -4.82 -15.57 11.12
N ILE A 161 -5.63 -16.54 11.55
CA ILE A 161 -6.26 -16.60 12.87
C ILE A 161 -5.99 -17.98 13.43
N ALA A 162 -5.54 -18.02 14.67
CA ALA A 162 -5.29 -19.27 15.37
C ALA A 162 -5.68 -19.17 16.84
N LEU A 163 -5.95 -20.32 17.45
CA LEU A 163 -6.20 -20.43 18.88
C LEU A 163 -5.01 -21.10 19.56
N LEU A 164 -4.80 -20.71 20.82
CA LEU A 164 -3.66 -21.11 21.63
C LEU A 164 -4.12 -21.65 22.99
N LEU A 165 -3.57 -22.80 23.40
CA LEU A 165 -3.73 -23.40 24.72
C LEU A 165 -2.41 -23.40 25.50
N PRO A 166 -2.13 -22.36 26.32
CA PRO A 166 -0.91 -22.30 27.13
C PRO A 166 -0.74 -23.48 28.09
N ALA A 167 -1.83 -24.05 28.59
CA ALA A 167 -1.79 -25.22 29.48
C ALA A 167 -1.17 -26.47 28.81
N LYS A 168 -1.07 -26.48 27.48
CA LYS A 168 -0.42 -27.54 26.69
C LYS A 168 0.97 -27.13 26.18
N GLY A 169 1.55 -26.06 26.73
CA GLY A 169 2.87 -25.56 26.33
C GLY A 169 2.87 -24.76 25.02
N GLU A 170 1.70 -24.41 24.49
CA GLU A 170 1.60 -23.61 23.27
C GLU A 170 1.95 -22.14 23.55
N SER A 171 2.75 -21.52 22.68
CA SER A 171 3.04 -20.08 22.69
C SER A 171 2.73 -19.45 21.33
N ALA A 172 2.32 -18.18 21.34
CA ALA A 172 2.01 -17.46 20.11
C ALA A 172 3.30 -17.28 19.29
N PRO A 173 3.33 -17.62 17.99
CA PRO A 173 4.49 -17.39 17.14
C PRO A 173 4.85 -15.90 17.09
N HIS A 174 6.12 -15.57 16.87
CA HIS A 174 6.63 -14.19 16.90
C HIS A 174 5.92 -13.23 15.92
N THR A 175 5.31 -13.76 14.86
CA THR A 175 4.58 -12.97 13.86
C THR A 175 3.08 -12.79 14.19
N PHE A 176 2.58 -13.40 15.27
CA PHE A 176 1.18 -13.35 15.67
C PHE A 176 1.01 -12.43 16.88
N SER A 177 -0.03 -11.60 16.83
CA SER A 177 -0.52 -10.83 17.96
C SER A 177 -1.50 -11.68 18.77
N ARG A 178 -1.22 -11.90 20.05
CA ARG A 178 -2.14 -12.56 20.98
C ARG A 178 -3.12 -11.54 21.57
N VAL A 179 -4.42 -11.87 21.56
CA VAL A 179 -5.43 -11.15 22.34
C VAL A 179 -5.31 -11.61 23.79
N ASP A 180 -4.95 -10.70 24.69
CA ASP A 180 -4.71 -11.04 26.09
C ASP A 180 -6.00 -11.12 26.93
N LYS A 181 -6.91 -11.98 26.49
CA LYS A 181 -8.19 -12.28 27.15
C LYS A 181 -8.52 -13.76 26.95
N ASN A 182 -8.97 -14.39 28.02
CA ASN A 182 -9.34 -15.80 28.00
C ASN A 182 -10.73 -15.98 27.39
N LEU A 183 -10.82 -16.78 26.32
CA LEU A 183 -12.08 -17.14 25.66
C LEU A 183 -12.90 -18.12 26.50
N ASN A 184 -12.22 -19.01 27.24
CA ASN A 184 -12.88 -20.03 28.04
C ASN A 184 -13.14 -19.48 29.46
N THR A 185 -14.39 -19.13 29.75
CA THR A 185 -14.81 -18.68 31.09
C THR A 185 -15.38 -19.79 31.97
N GLY A 186 -15.28 -21.06 31.56
CA GLY A 186 -15.67 -22.18 32.40
C GLY A 186 -14.81 -22.23 33.67
N MET A 187 -15.42 -22.55 34.82
CA MET A 187 -14.74 -22.56 36.12
C MET A 187 -13.52 -23.50 36.18
N PHE A 188 -13.49 -24.53 35.34
CA PHE A 188 -12.43 -25.56 35.32
C PHE A 188 -11.87 -25.78 33.90
N GLY A 189 -12.17 -24.88 32.97
CA GLY A 189 -11.69 -24.98 31.58
C GLY A 189 -10.25 -24.49 31.45
N PRO A 190 -9.41 -25.12 30.59
CA PRO A 190 -8.09 -24.58 30.29
C PRO A 190 -8.24 -23.23 29.58
N ALA A 191 -7.38 -22.28 29.92
CA ALA A 191 -7.40 -20.96 29.29
C ALA A 191 -7.10 -21.07 27.79
N LEU A 192 -7.97 -20.50 26.96
CA LEU A 192 -7.88 -20.52 25.51
C LEU A 192 -7.75 -19.07 25.01
N PHE A 193 -6.74 -18.81 24.19
CA PHE A 193 -6.45 -17.45 23.70
C PHE A 193 -6.54 -17.36 22.18
N LEU A 194 -7.07 -16.25 21.70
CA LEU A 194 -7.09 -15.90 20.28
C LEU A 194 -5.76 -15.25 19.91
N CYS A 195 -5.19 -15.66 18.78
CA CYS A 195 -4.05 -14.96 18.18
C CYS A 195 -4.26 -14.80 16.67
N TYR A 196 -3.68 -13.75 16.11
CA TYR A 196 -3.84 -13.45 14.70
C TYR A 196 -2.60 -12.78 14.12
N LYS A 197 -2.35 -13.03 12.83
CA LYS A 197 -1.26 -12.42 12.09
C LYS A 197 -1.80 -11.26 11.27
N ARG A 198 -1.15 -10.11 11.38
CA ARG A 198 -1.40 -8.95 10.51
C ARG A 198 -0.35 -8.91 9.41
N ALA A 199 -0.79 -8.81 8.17
CA ALA A 199 0.07 -8.60 7.02
C ALA A 199 -0.60 -7.61 6.08
N VAL A 200 0.18 -7.00 5.18
CA VAL A 200 -0.40 -6.17 4.12
C VAL A 200 -1.27 -7.09 3.29
N ALA A 201 -2.58 -6.79 3.24
CA ALA A 201 -3.48 -7.45 2.32
C ALA A 201 -2.94 -7.18 0.92
N LYS A 202 -2.34 -8.19 0.26
CA LYS A 202 -1.87 -7.99 -1.11
C LYS A 202 -3.10 -7.65 -1.94
N ALA A 203 -3.18 -6.42 -2.43
CA ALA A 203 -4.15 -6.05 -3.43
C ALA A 203 -4.08 -7.04 -4.60
N ASN A 204 -5.21 -7.26 -5.27
CA ASN A 204 -5.24 -7.85 -6.59
C ASN A 204 -4.39 -6.99 -7.53
N ALA A 205 -3.09 -7.27 -7.57
CA ALA A 205 -2.08 -6.41 -8.16
C ALA A 205 -1.02 -7.22 -8.91
N LEU A 206 -0.52 -6.64 -9.98
CA LEU A 206 0.60 -7.14 -10.78
C LEU A 206 1.72 -6.11 -10.72
N VAL A 207 2.96 -6.57 -10.57
CA VAL A 207 4.14 -5.72 -10.43
C VAL A 207 5.06 -5.93 -11.62
N TYR A 208 5.45 -4.83 -12.26
CA TYR A 208 6.32 -4.82 -13.43
C TYR A 208 7.52 -3.91 -13.20
N GLU A 209 8.58 -4.12 -13.97
CA GLU A 209 9.68 -3.17 -14.03
C GLU A 209 9.19 -1.79 -14.50
N ALA A 210 9.82 -0.73 -13.99
CA ALA A 210 9.51 0.63 -14.39
C ALA A 210 10.27 1.01 -15.66
N ASN A 211 9.58 1.54 -16.66
CA ASN A 211 10.16 2.00 -17.90
C ASN A 211 10.06 3.51 -18.04
N LEU A 212 10.95 4.08 -18.85
CA LEU A 212 10.86 5.48 -19.28
C LEU A 212 9.79 5.58 -20.38
N ILE A 213 8.65 6.19 -20.06
CA ILE A 213 7.55 6.40 -21.02
C ILE A 213 7.87 7.57 -21.95
N SER A 214 8.34 8.68 -21.38
CA SER A 214 8.74 9.86 -22.15
C SER A 214 9.74 10.71 -21.38
N ARG A 215 10.49 11.54 -22.12
CA ARG A 215 11.45 12.49 -21.56
C ARG A 215 11.46 13.81 -22.33
N TYR A 216 11.87 14.87 -21.65
CA TYR A 216 12.21 16.16 -22.20
C TYR A 216 13.48 16.68 -21.51
N PRO A 217 14.53 17.07 -22.25
CA PRO A 217 14.68 17.02 -23.70
C PRO A 217 14.59 15.59 -24.27
N SER A 218 14.34 15.49 -25.57
CA SER A 218 14.22 14.19 -26.26
C SER A 218 15.57 13.49 -26.46
N GLU A 219 16.64 14.27 -26.53
CA GLU A 219 18.02 13.81 -26.67
C GLU A 219 18.80 14.03 -25.38
N ASP A 220 19.90 13.31 -25.24
CA ASP A 220 20.78 13.45 -24.09
C ASP A 220 21.58 14.76 -24.16
N LEU A 221 21.75 15.39 -23.00
CA LEU A 221 22.59 16.57 -22.83
C LEU A 221 24.07 16.15 -22.87
N ASP A 222 24.90 16.91 -23.58
CA ASP A 222 26.35 16.68 -23.66
C ASP A 222 27.02 16.61 -22.27
N SER A 223 26.50 17.38 -21.31
CA SER A 223 27.03 17.44 -19.94
C SER A 223 26.56 16.28 -19.05
N PHE A 224 25.43 15.66 -19.36
CA PHE A 224 24.80 14.64 -18.52
C PHE A 224 23.82 13.81 -19.34
N ALA A 225 24.25 12.61 -19.76
CA ALA A 225 23.37 11.63 -20.38
C ALA A 225 22.40 11.06 -19.34
N LEU A 226 21.13 10.89 -19.72
CA LEU A 226 20.09 10.38 -18.83
C LEU A 226 20.36 8.90 -18.49
N PRO A 227 20.57 8.54 -17.22
CA PRO A 227 20.82 7.14 -16.85
C PRO A 227 19.57 6.28 -17.06
N GLU A 228 19.74 5.08 -17.63
CA GLU A 228 18.64 4.12 -17.86
C GLU A 228 17.94 3.69 -16.57
N SER A 229 18.63 3.76 -15.42
CA SER A 229 18.09 3.41 -14.11
C SER A 229 17.09 4.42 -13.55
N VAL A 230 16.95 5.62 -14.13
CA VAL A 230 16.09 6.69 -13.60
C VAL A 230 14.66 6.24 -13.28
N PRO A 231 13.96 5.47 -14.15
CA PRO A 231 12.62 4.98 -13.86
C PRO A 231 12.51 4.15 -12.57
N VAL A 232 13.55 3.36 -12.24
CA VAL A 232 13.61 2.57 -11.00
C VAL A 232 13.69 3.49 -9.77
N PHE A 233 14.35 4.64 -9.86
CA PHE A 233 14.35 5.61 -8.76
C PHE A 233 13.02 6.38 -8.66
N CYS A 234 12.34 6.61 -9.78
CA CYS A 234 11.01 7.21 -9.80
C CYS A 234 9.92 6.28 -9.24
N LEU A 235 10.11 4.96 -9.36
CA LEU A 235 9.18 3.90 -8.94
C LEU A 235 9.98 2.72 -8.34
N PRO A 236 10.51 2.84 -7.10
CA PRO A 236 11.45 1.88 -6.53
C PRO A 236 10.88 0.49 -6.27
N MET A 237 9.57 0.38 -6.12
CA MET A 237 8.86 -0.90 -5.94
C MET A 237 8.32 -1.46 -7.27
N GLY A 238 8.77 -0.90 -8.39
CA GLY A 238 8.21 -1.19 -9.71
C GLY A 238 6.86 -0.51 -9.96
N VAL A 239 6.28 -0.82 -11.11
CA VAL A 239 4.97 -0.33 -11.53
C VAL A 239 3.90 -1.33 -11.11
N THR A 240 2.98 -0.89 -10.26
CA THR A 240 1.85 -1.71 -9.83
C THR A 240 0.62 -1.43 -10.69
N VAL A 241 0.07 -2.48 -11.31
CA VAL A 241 -1.28 -2.49 -11.90
C VAL A 241 -2.21 -3.12 -10.88
N GLU A 242 -3.20 -2.38 -10.39
CA GLU A 242 -4.04 -2.78 -9.27
C GLU A 242 -5.53 -2.76 -9.67
N SER A 243 -6.29 -3.73 -9.16
CA SER A 243 -7.74 -3.77 -9.29
C SER A 243 -8.42 -3.24 -8.04
N TRP A 244 -9.09 -2.11 -8.15
CA TRP A 244 -9.73 -1.38 -7.06
C TRP A 244 -11.25 -1.55 -7.11
N PRO A 245 -11.93 -1.70 -5.96
CA PRO A 245 -13.39 -1.61 -5.89
C PRO A 245 -13.91 -0.25 -6.39
N GLN A 246 -15.10 -0.20 -6.98
CA GLN A 246 -15.65 1.01 -7.61
C GLN A 246 -15.79 2.22 -6.67
N ASN A 247 -16.01 1.99 -5.38
CA ASN A 247 -16.14 3.04 -4.36
C ASN A 247 -14.80 3.40 -3.68
N SER A 248 -13.67 3.08 -4.32
CA SER A 248 -12.36 3.40 -3.76
C SER A 248 -12.12 4.91 -3.79
N LYS A 249 -11.78 5.48 -2.64
CA LYS A 249 -11.30 6.87 -2.58
C LYS A 249 -10.04 7.03 -3.41
N TYR A 250 -9.99 8.15 -4.12
CA TYR A 250 -8.81 8.56 -4.87
C TYR A 250 -7.58 8.67 -3.95
N GLN A 251 -6.48 8.04 -4.37
CA GLN A 251 -5.21 8.14 -3.67
C GLN A 251 -4.51 9.44 -4.07
N LEU A 252 -4.12 10.23 -3.07
CA LEU A 252 -3.38 11.46 -3.33
C LEU A 252 -1.97 11.13 -3.84
N PRO A 253 -1.41 11.98 -4.72
CA PRO A 253 -0.04 11.80 -5.18
C PRO A 253 0.97 11.84 -4.03
N VAL A 254 2.02 11.04 -4.17
CA VAL A 254 3.10 10.95 -3.19
C VAL A 254 4.35 11.60 -3.79
N PHE A 255 4.93 12.55 -3.07
CA PHE A 255 6.19 13.19 -3.45
C PHE A 255 7.36 12.41 -2.86
N SER A 256 8.38 12.18 -3.68
CA SER A 256 9.63 11.49 -3.29
C SER A 256 10.84 12.19 -3.90
N THR A 257 12.01 11.97 -3.30
CA THR A 257 13.29 12.53 -3.77
C THR A 257 14.38 11.46 -3.71
N PHE A 258 15.31 11.51 -4.65
CA PHE A 258 16.46 10.62 -4.70
C PHE A 258 17.71 11.36 -5.18
N VAL A 259 18.88 10.76 -5.03
CA VAL A 259 20.15 11.33 -5.48
C VAL A 259 20.91 10.30 -6.29
N LEU A 260 21.22 10.65 -7.53
CA LEU A 260 22.12 9.89 -8.39
C LEU A 260 23.52 10.44 -8.20
N THR A 261 24.48 9.55 -7.94
CA THR A 261 25.89 9.92 -7.83
C THR A 261 26.65 9.24 -8.95
N SER A 262 27.31 10.04 -9.80
CA SER A 262 28.18 9.53 -10.85
C SER A 262 29.47 8.96 -10.25
N ALA A 263 30.23 8.20 -11.05
CA ALA A 263 31.56 7.74 -10.67
C ALA A 263 32.56 8.90 -10.41
N SER A 264 32.34 10.07 -11.01
CA SER A 264 33.12 11.29 -10.76
C SER A 264 32.76 11.98 -9.43
N GLY A 265 31.72 11.53 -8.74
CA GLY A 265 31.23 12.14 -7.50
C GLY A 265 30.23 13.28 -7.71
N ASP A 266 29.83 13.55 -8.95
CA ASP A 266 28.80 14.52 -9.29
C ASP A 266 27.43 14.02 -8.84
N LYS A 267 26.66 14.92 -8.24
CA LYS A 267 25.33 14.59 -7.69
C LYS A 267 24.25 15.22 -8.55
N VAL A 268 23.32 14.39 -8.99
CA VAL A 268 22.08 14.81 -9.64
C VAL A 268 20.92 14.48 -8.70
N TYR A 269 20.12 15.49 -8.41
CA TYR A 269 18.97 15.40 -7.51
C TYR A 269 17.71 15.12 -8.32
N GLY A 270 17.02 14.04 -7.96
CA GLY A 270 15.72 13.70 -8.50
C GLY A 270 14.60 14.09 -7.53
N ALA A 271 13.56 14.70 -8.08
CA ALA A 271 12.30 14.96 -7.39
C ALA A 271 11.17 14.35 -8.21
N ALA A 272 10.32 13.52 -7.60
CA ALA A 272 9.29 12.77 -8.30
C ALA A 272 7.92 12.90 -7.61
N ILE A 273 6.85 12.83 -8.39
CA ILE A 273 5.49 12.63 -7.89
C ILE A 273 4.96 11.34 -8.49
N GLU A 274 4.60 10.41 -7.61
CA GLU A 274 3.92 9.17 -7.93
C GLU A 274 2.40 9.34 -7.78
N PHE A 275 1.64 8.83 -8.73
CA PHE A 275 0.18 8.86 -8.72
C PHE A 275 -0.41 7.66 -9.46
N TYR A 276 -1.72 7.46 -9.34
CA TYR A 276 -2.45 6.44 -10.07
C TYR A 276 -3.21 7.06 -11.25
N GLU A 277 -3.19 6.35 -12.38
CA GLU A 277 -4.05 6.64 -13.53
C GLU A 277 -4.89 5.42 -13.91
N SER A 278 -6.02 5.65 -14.60
CA SER A 278 -6.88 4.57 -15.08
C SER A 278 -6.12 3.69 -16.07
N PHE A 279 -6.21 2.37 -15.88
CA PHE A 279 -5.53 1.41 -16.74
C PHE A 279 -6.53 0.67 -17.65
N PRO A 280 -6.31 0.64 -18.97
CA PRO A 280 -7.20 -0.04 -19.91
C PRO A 280 -7.16 -1.56 -19.70
N CYS A 281 -8.33 -2.19 -19.54
CA CYS A 281 -8.41 -3.64 -19.31
C CYS A 281 -8.05 -4.45 -20.57
N GLU A 282 -8.13 -3.84 -21.75
CA GLU A 282 -7.88 -4.46 -23.04
C GLU A 282 -6.41 -4.84 -23.25
N LEU A 283 -5.50 -4.23 -22.47
CA LEU A 283 -4.08 -4.55 -22.51
C LEU A 283 -3.73 -5.78 -21.65
N LEU A 284 -4.68 -6.35 -20.91
CA LEU A 284 -4.45 -7.50 -20.04
C LEU A 284 -4.79 -8.83 -20.74
N SER A 285 -3.95 -9.83 -20.53
CA SER A 285 -4.28 -11.23 -20.81
C SER A 285 -5.32 -11.78 -19.83
N GLU A 286 -6.02 -12.85 -20.24
CA GLU A 286 -7.00 -13.53 -19.38
C GLU A 286 -6.39 -13.98 -18.03
N GLN A 287 -5.16 -14.49 -18.05
CA GLN A 287 -4.46 -14.90 -16.82
C GLN A 287 -4.23 -13.74 -15.86
N GLN A 288 -3.87 -12.56 -16.40
CA GLN A 288 -3.69 -11.34 -15.61
C GLN A 288 -5.04 -10.86 -15.06
N CYS A 289 -6.11 -10.93 -15.85
CA CYS A 289 -7.46 -10.59 -15.41
C CYS A 289 -7.95 -11.48 -14.25
N VAL A 290 -7.65 -12.78 -14.29
CA VAL A 290 -7.95 -13.70 -13.18
C VAL A 290 -7.15 -13.31 -11.93
N ARG A 291 -5.84 -13.05 -12.06
CA ARG A 291 -4.97 -12.63 -10.94
C ARG A 291 -5.39 -11.28 -10.33
N LEU A 292 -5.92 -10.39 -11.16
CA LEU A 292 -6.46 -9.09 -10.74
C LEU A 292 -7.90 -9.18 -10.19
N GLY A 293 -8.48 -10.39 -10.11
CA GLY A 293 -9.85 -10.58 -9.62
C GLY A 293 -10.92 -9.92 -10.49
N LEU A 294 -10.63 -9.73 -11.78
CA LEU A 294 -11.56 -9.22 -12.78
C LEU A 294 -12.39 -10.35 -13.41
N LEU A 295 -11.92 -11.58 -13.32
CA LEU A 295 -12.60 -12.78 -13.81
C LEU A 295 -12.76 -13.79 -12.67
N SER A 296 -13.93 -14.43 -12.58
CA SER A 296 -14.16 -15.56 -11.67
C SER A 296 -13.23 -16.73 -12.01
N VAL A 297 -12.59 -17.32 -10.98
CA VAL A 297 -11.71 -18.48 -11.16
C VAL A 297 -12.48 -19.72 -11.63
N VAL A 298 -13.75 -19.85 -11.23
CA VAL A 298 -14.58 -21.03 -11.49
C VAL A 298 -15.28 -20.90 -12.86
N ASP A 299 -15.94 -19.78 -13.09
CA ASP A 299 -16.82 -19.60 -14.26
C ASP A 299 -16.24 -18.67 -15.33
N ARG A 300 -15.07 -18.07 -15.11
CA ARG A 300 -14.43 -17.07 -15.99
C ARG A 300 -15.33 -15.89 -16.39
N ARG A 301 -16.35 -15.60 -15.59
CA ARG A 301 -17.25 -14.46 -15.81
C ARG A 301 -16.62 -13.16 -15.30
N PRO A 302 -16.84 -12.02 -15.99
CA PRO A 302 -16.43 -10.71 -15.50
C PRO A 302 -17.01 -10.40 -14.12
N VAL A 303 -16.14 -9.95 -13.22
CA VAL A 303 -16.51 -9.47 -11.89
C VAL A 303 -16.80 -7.98 -11.99
N SER A 304 -18.07 -7.61 -11.87
CA SER A 304 -18.52 -6.22 -11.91
C SER A 304 -18.07 -5.41 -10.68
N GLY A 305 -18.03 -4.08 -10.81
CA GLY A 305 -17.79 -3.17 -9.68
C GLY A 305 -16.31 -3.00 -9.31
N ARG A 306 -15.39 -3.27 -10.25
CA ARG A 306 -13.96 -3.03 -10.12
C ARG A 306 -13.46 -2.08 -11.21
N THR A 307 -12.40 -1.35 -10.90
CA THR A 307 -11.70 -0.43 -11.79
C THR A 307 -10.21 -0.74 -11.74
N LEU A 308 -9.51 -0.55 -12.86
CA LEU A 308 -8.09 -0.81 -12.94
C LEU A 308 -7.31 0.49 -12.90
N HIS A 309 -6.23 0.47 -12.13
CA HIS A 309 -5.35 1.61 -11.96
C HIS A 309 -3.91 1.16 -12.08
N VAL A 310 -3.05 2.01 -12.65
CA VAL A 310 -1.61 1.78 -12.74
C VAL A 310 -0.87 2.92 -12.06
N LYS A 311 0.22 2.59 -11.36
CA LYS A 311 1.11 3.60 -10.81
C LYS A 311 1.97 4.24 -11.90
N LYS A 312 2.09 5.56 -11.87
CA LYS A 312 2.91 6.37 -12.77
C LYS A 312 3.67 7.42 -11.99
N SER A 313 4.77 7.90 -12.53
CA SER A 313 5.60 8.91 -11.90
C SER A 313 6.03 9.97 -12.90
N ILE A 314 5.96 11.24 -12.50
CA ILE A 314 6.62 12.35 -13.19
C ILE A 314 7.78 12.81 -12.34
N CYS A 315 8.94 13.06 -12.95
CA CYS A 315 10.14 13.41 -12.22
C CYS A 315 10.95 14.49 -12.93
N VAL A 316 11.59 15.32 -12.14
CA VAL A 316 12.55 16.33 -12.54
C VAL A 316 13.93 15.93 -12.02
N LEU A 317 14.93 15.97 -12.90
CA LEU A 317 16.34 15.82 -12.55
C LEU A 317 17.03 17.18 -12.63
N SER A 318 17.82 17.50 -11.60
CA SER A 318 18.57 18.74 -11.53
C SER A 318 19.88 18.56 -10.78
N HIS A 319 20.94 19.23 -11.22
CA HIS A 319 22.16 19.41 -10.41
C HIS A 319 21.95 20.28 -9.16
N TRP A 320 20.77 20.88 -8.99
CA TRP A 320 20.45 21.79 -7.90
C TRP A 320 19.35 21.26 -6.97
N PRO A 321 19.52 21.32 -5.64
CA PRO A 321 18.60 20.70 -4.69
C PRO A 321 17.36 21.58 -4.37
N PHE A 322 16.66 22.08 -5.39
CA PHE A 322 15.44 22.91 -5.21
C PHE A 322 14.17 22.09 -4.96
N PHE A 323 14.22 21.11 -4.06
CA PHE A 323 13.15 20.13 -3.85
C PHE A 323 11.77 20.75 -3.59
N SER A 324 11.70 21.81 -2.78
CA SER A 324 10.42 22.48 -2.48
C SER A 324 9.82 23.17 -3.70
N VAL A 325 10.65 23.66 -4.63
CA VAL A 325 10.22 24.25 -5.89
C VAL A 325 9.77 23.16 -6.84
N PHE A 326 10.56 22.08 -6.97
CA PHE A 326 10.22 20.95 -7.81
C PHE A 326 8.95 20.25 -7.36
N GLN A 327 8.73 20.07 -6.05
CA GLN A 327 7.49 19.54 -5.51
C GLN A 327 6.28 20.36 -5.95
N LYS A 328 6.34 21.69 -5.79
CA LYS A 328 5.24 22.58 -6.19
C LYS A 328 5.02 22.57 -7.71
N PHE A 329 6.11 22.58 -8.50
CA PHE A 329 6.04 22.50 -9.96
C PHE A 329 5.41 21.19 -10.43
N LEU A 330 5.90 20.04 -9.95
CA LEU A 330 5.34 18.73 -10.30
C LEU A 330 3.89 18.60 -9.84
N THR A 331 3.55 19.13 -8.66
CA THR A 331 2.15 19.16 -8.16
C THR A 331 1.26 19.98 -9.08
N PHE A 332 1.76 21.12 -9.57
CA PHE A 332 1.06 21.92 -10.57
C PHE A 332 0.86 21.15 -11.87
N VAL A 333 1.92 20.55 -12.43
CA VAL A 333 1.85 19.73 -13.66
C VAL A 333 0.83 18.60 -13.51
N TYR A 334 0.86 17.88 -12.40
CA TYR A 334 -0.11 16.82 -12.09
C TYR A 334 -1.55 17.34 -12.01
N ARG A 335 -1.79 18.43 -11.26
CA ARG A 335 -3.13 19.02 -11.16
C ARG A 335 -3.63 19.48 -12.53
N TYR A 336 -2.75 20.03 -13.35
CA TYR A 336 -3.05 20.43 -14.72
C TYR A 336 -3.38 19.23 -15.61
N SER A 337 -2.73 18.07 -15.44
CA SER A 337 -3.07 16.90 -16.27
C SER A 337 -4.47 16.33 -15.99
N ILE A 338 -5.05 16.61 -14.81
CA ILE A 338 -6.34 16.05 -14.39
C ILE A 338 -7.50 17.07 -14.32
N SER A 339 -7.25 18.38 -14.51
CA SER A 339 -8.24 19.45 -14.31
C SER A 339 -8.74 20.13 -15.59
N GLY A 340 -8.58 19.46 -16.74
CA GLY A 340 -8.97 20.01 -18.05
C GLY A 340 -10.48 20.32 -18.19
N PRO A 341 -10.87 21.13 -19.19
CA PRO A 341 -10.07 21.57 -20.34
C PRO A 341 -9.17 22.79 -20.06
N HIS A 342 -8.03 22.86 -20.77
CA HIS A 342 -7.05 23.92 -20.62
C HIS A 342 -6.77 24.65 -21.95
N VAL A 343 -6.44 25.94 -21.85
CA VAL A 343 -6.16 26.80 -23.01
C VAL A 343 -4.74 26.54 -23.57
N LEU A 344 -3.79 26.20 -22.70
CA LEU A 344 -2.41 25.94 -23.10
C LEU A 344 -2.09 24.44 -22.95
N PRO A 345 -1.26 23.89 -23.85
CA PRO A 345 -0.77 22.53 -23.69
C PRO A 345 0.18 22.45 -22.47
N ILE A 346 0.15 21.32 -21.77
CA ILE A 346 0.97 21.10 -20.55
C ILE A 346 2.48 21.19 -20.85
N GLU A 347 2.87 20.80 -22.05
CA GLU A 347 4.24 20.85 -22.58
C GLU A 347 4.79 22.28 -22.60
N LYS A 348 3.93 23.28 -22.84
CA LYS A 348 4.35 24.70 -22.79
C LYS A 348 4.75 25.12 -21.38
N HIS A 349 4.05 24.63 -20.35
CA HIS A 349 4.41 24.91 -18.97
C HIS A 349 5.73 24.20 -18.59
N ILE A 350 5.93 22.96 -19.05
CA ILE A 350 7.16 22.20 -18.82
C ILE A 350 8.35 22.90 -19.50
N SER A 351 8.24 23.19 -20.79
CA SER A 351 9.28 23.87 -21.56
C SER A 351 9.61 25.25 -20.99
N SER A 352 8.59 26.04 -20.63
CA SER A 352 8.80 27.35 -20.01
C SER A 352 9.51 27.25 -18.66
N PHE A 353 9.20 26.24 -17.84
CA PHE A 353 9.87 26.06 -16.56
C PHE A 353 11.34 25.65 -16.74
N MET A 354 11.63 24.82 -17.73
CA MET A 354 12.99 24.32 -17.95
C MET A 354 13.91 25.33 -18.64
N HIS A 355 13.40 26.16 -19.55
CA HIS A 355 14.22 27.04 -20.39
C HIS A 355 14.06 28.54 -20.12
N ASN A 356 12.87 28.99 -19.71
CA ASN A 356 12.59 30.42 -19.57
C ASN A 356 12.71 30.92 -18.13
N VAL A 357 12.78 30.01 -17.15
CA VAL A 357 12.96 30.39 -15.75
C VAL A 357 14.43 30.70 -15.49
N PRO A 358 14.77 31.95 -15.11
CA PRO A 358 16.15 32.30 -14.86
C PRO A 358 16.65 31.65 -13.56
N PHE A 359 17.93 31.31 -13.55
CA PHE A 359 18.60 30.82 -12.35
C PHE A 359 18.80 31.95 -11.33
N PRO A 360 18.59 31.71 -10.02
CA PRO A 360 18.80 32.74 -9.00
C PRO A 360 20.29 33.04 -8.83
N SER A 361 20.72 34.19 -9.34
CA SER A 361 22.10 34.67 -9.27
C SER A 361 22.35 35.56 -8.05
N PRO A 362 23.61 35.83 -7.66
CA PRO A 362 23.91 36.81 -6.61
C PRO A 362 23.28 38.19 -6.84
N GLN A 363 23.11 38.59 -8.11
CA GLN A 363 22.49 39.86 -8.50
C GLN A 363 20.96 39.82 -8.40
N ARG A 364 20.36 38.64 -8.63
CA ARG A 364 18.91 38.39 -8.52
C ARG A 364 18.66 37.16 -7.65
N PRO A 365 18.83 37.27 -6.33
CA PRO A 365 18.85 36.10 -5.43
C PRO A 365 17.47 35.54 -5.14
N ARG A 366 16.40 36.25 -5.52
CA ARG A 366 15.01 35.82 -5.35
C ARG A 366 14.24 36.05 -6.64
N ILE A 367 13.64 34.99 -7.18
CA ILE A 367 12.91 35.01 -8.44
C ILE A 367 11.53 34.43 -8.16
N LEU A 368 10.50 35.26 -8.33
CA LEU A 368 9.12 34.81 -8.31
C LEU A 368 8.74 34.34 -9.71
N VAL A 369 8.40 33.06 -9.84
CA VAL A 369 7.95 32.42 -11.09
C VAL A 369 6.47 32.17 -10.99
N GLN A 370 5.71 32.68 -11.94
CA GLN A 370 4.28 32.45 -12.04
C GLN A 370 4.02 31.24 -12.94
N LEU A 371 3.47 30.15 -12.39
CA LEU A 371 3.09 28.96 -13.16
C LEU A 371 1.69 29.09 -13.77
N SER A 372 0.78 29.69 -12.99
CA SER A 372 -0.61 29.93 -13.33
C SER A 372 -1.09 31.22 -12.66
N PRO A 373 -2.31 31.73 -12.95
CA PRO A 373 -2.89 32.85 -12.23
C PRO A 373 -2.98 32.64 -10.70
N TYR A 374 -3.00 31.39 -10.24
CA TYR A 374 -3.19 31.01 -8.84
C TYR A 374 -1.95 30.39 -8.19
N ASP A 375 -0.99 29.90 -8.98
CA ASP A 375 0.19 29.19 -8.49
C ASP A 375 1.48 29.97 -8.79
N ASN A 376 2.20 30.32 -7.72
CA ASN A 376 3.48 31.01 -7.77
C ASN A 376 4.56 30.18 -7.06
N LEU A 377 5.78 30.22 -7.60
CA LEU A 377 6.97 29.61 -7.05
C LEU A 377 7.99 30.69 -6.70
N LEU A 378 8.63 30.56 -5.54
CA LEU A 378 9.76 31.40 -5.16
C LEU A 378 11.04 30.58 -5.27
N LEU A 379 11.90 30.95 -6.22
CA LEU A 379 13.26 30.46 -6.33
C LEU A 379 14.19 31.39 -5.55
N CYS A 380 14.94 30.82 -4.61
CA CYS A 380 15.95 31.54 -3.85
C CYS A 380 17.32 31.00 -4.24
N GLN A 381 18.33 31.87 -4.28
CA GLN A 381 19.71 31.47 -4.51
C GLN A 381 20.10 30.39 -3.50
N PRO A 382 20.68 29.26 -3.96
CA PRO A 382 21.12 28.21 -3.06
C PRO A 382 22.24 28.78 -2.18
N VAL A 383 22.02 28.73 -0.86
CA VAL A 383 22.99 29.25 0.10
C VAL A 383 24.07 28.18 0.29
N SER A 384 25.32 28.52 0.01
CA SER A 384 26.48 27.67 0.33
C SER A 384 26.71 27.64 1.84
N SER A 385 25.76 27.08 2.60
CA SER A 385 25.90 26.87 4.03
C SER A 385 26.28 25.40 4.28
N PRO A 386 27.37 25.11 5.00
CA PRO A 386 27.73 23.74 5.40
C PRO A 386 26.78 23.13 6.43
N LEU A 387 25.78 23.88 6.92
CA LEU A 387 24.78 23.41 7.88
C LEU A 387 23.43 23.20 7.19
N PRO A 388 22.75 22.05 7.41
CA PRO A 388 21.39 21.85 6.92
C PRO A 388 20.46 22.86 7.60
N LEU A 389 19.97 23.83 6.83
CA LEU A 389 18.93 24.73 7.28
C LEU A 389 17.66 23.90 7.50
N ARG A 390 17.28 23.75 8.77
CA ARG A 390 16.02 23.14 9.19
C ARG A 390 14.85 23.95 8.62
N SER A 391 14.41 23.61 7.42
CA SER A 391 13.09 23.96 6.91
C SER A 391 12.39 22.69 6.43
N VAL A 392 12.27 21.71 7.33
CA VAL A 392 11.33 20.61 7.16
C VAL A 392 10.09 20.99 7.99
N PRO A 393 8.93 21.28 7.39
CA PRO A 393 7.70 21.35 8.16
C PRO A 393 7.44 19.98 8.79
N HIS A 394 7.11 19.96 10.08
CA HIS A 394 6.83 18.77 10.88
C HIS A 394 5.60 18.00 10.34
N SER A 395 5.76 17.28 9.24
CA SER A 395 4.83 16.26 8.72
C SER A 395 5.33 15.72 7.36
N THR A 396 6.52 15.12 7.33
CA THR A 396 6.96 14.31 6.19
C THR A 396 7.43 12.93 6.70
N PRO A 397 6.95 11.82 6.13
CA PRO A 397 7.56 10.51 6.39
C PRO A 397 9.00 10.53 5.85
N ALA A 398 9.84 9.69 6.47
CA ALA A 398 11.30 9.69 6.32
C ALA A 398 11.80 9.90 4.88
N LEU A 399 12.84 10.74 4.75
CA LEU A 399 13.73 10.79 3.59
C LEU A 399 14.29 9.37 3.33
N SER A 400 13.65 8.61 2.46
CA SER A 400 14.24 7.41 1.87
C SER A 400 15.24 7.87 0.82
N ILE A 401 16.46 8.19 1.26
CA ILE A 401 17.59 8.38 0.34
C ILE A 401 17.93 6.99 -0.21
N ILE A 402 17.34 6.65 -1.34
CA ILE A 402 17.74 5.48 -2.12
C ILE A 402 19.00 5.90 -2.89
N THR A 403 20.16 5.60 -2.33
CA THR A 403 21.44 5.70 -3.03
C THR A 403 21.73 4.32 -3.64
N ILE A 404 21.51 4.17 -4.94
CA ILE A 404 22.03 3.01 -5.68
C ILE A 404 23.17 3.54 -6.56
N PRO A 405 24.40 3.03 -6.41
CA PRO A 405 25.48 3.41 -7.33
C PRO A 405 25.11 2.97 -8.73
N LEU A 406 25.28 3.85 -9.72
CA LEU A 406 25.18 3.50 -11.14
C LEU A 406 26.30 2.49 -11.43
N SER A 407 25.99 1.19 -11.42
CA SER A 407 26.96 0.17 -11.81
C SER A 407 27.21 0.28 -13.31
N SER A 408 28.47 0.46 -13.69
CA SER A 408 28.92 0.32 -15.07
C SER A 408 28.50 -1.05 -15.60
N SER A 409 27.89 -1.06 -16.78
CA SER A 409 27.70 -2.22 -17.63
C SER A 409 28.94 -3.13 -17.60
N SER A 410 28.75 -4.40 -17.25
CA SER A 410 29.75 -5.43 -17.51
C SER A 410 29.70 -5.79 -19.00
N PRO A 411 30.85 -5.81 -19.70
CA PRO A 411 30.94 -6.45 -20.99
C PRO A 411 31.23 -7.93 -20.74
N PHE A 412 30.27 -8.81 -20.97
CA PHE A 412 30.55 -10.24 -21.13
C PHE A 412 30.12 -10.68 -22.52
N MET A 413 31.13 -10.86 -23.37
CA MET A 413 31.20 -11.98 -24.30
C MET A 413 31.07 -13.30 -23.54
#